data_AF-A0A4P2R324-F1
#
_entry.id   AF-A0A4P2R324-F1
#
_cell.length_a   1.000
_cell.length_b   1.000
_cell.length_c   1.000
_cell.angle_alpha   90.00
_cell.angle_beta   90.00
_cell.angle_gamma   90.00
#
_symmetry.space_group_name_H-M   'P 1'
#
loop_
_entity.id
_entity.type
_entity.pdbx_description
1 polymer ?
#
loop_
_entity_poly.entity_id
_entity_poly.type
_entity_poly.pdbx_seq_one_letter_code
_entity_poly.pdbx_strand_id
1 'polypeptide(L)'
;MRSTSCFAFSMAALLGCGEDIEIPRPRTDDNPVLLWVGDTADLPMCPDGRLDYWDGWADVRTAPQYQNECGTCACSPAACVLPDMVKAHEAALCADEGIEVKLADAADPPGHCIKTSPPVPGDAFASVTIGPPTMAPACQASAQFTPPPLGGTFARACPWTGEYRTGFDGLVCIAPEHDGSCRPGFSARFEFKEKIRDARTCTACECGEPVGGVCVADVLLFSDTSCSDMLISINGIGTEEEICYGAPADSPLAGARVVFARDEPGTCSPKATVSLVDGTIESGATRTFCCSSEEIIYGNVDN
;
A
#
# COMPACT_ATOMS: atom_id res chain seq x y z
N MET A 1 -19.91 -83.38 -10.43
CA MET A 1 -19.58 -82.19 -9.62
C MET A 1 -20.00 -80.96 -10.41
N ARG A 2 -20.85 -80.12 -9.79
CA ARG A 2 -21.16 -78.68 -10.04
C ARG A 2 -21.62 -78.29 -11.46
N SER A 3 -22.91 -78.03 -11.71
CA SER A 3 -23.78 -76.91 -11.24
C SER A 3 -23.68 -75.66 -12.14
N THR A 4 -24.68 -75.55 -13.03
CA THR A 4 -25.53 -74.39 -13.37
C THR A 4 -25.02 -72.95 -13.22
N SER A 5 -25.13 -72.15 -14.29
CA SER A 5 -25.28 -70.67 -14.35
C SER A 5 -25.57 -70.29 -15.82
N CYS A 6 -26.43 -69.36 -16.23
CA CYS A 6 -27.09 -68.23 -15.58
C CYS A 6 -28.53 -68.05 -16.10
N PHE A 7 -29.40 -67.54 -15.23
CA PHE A 7 -30.70 -66.97 -15.54
C PHE A 7 -30.56 -65.61 -16.25
N ALA A 8 -31.58 -65.31 -17.05
CA ALA A 8 -31.83 -64.08 -17.79
C ALA A 8 -31.93 -62.83 -16.91
N PHE A 9 -31.69 -61.64 -17.48
CA PHE A 9 -32.50 -60.45 -17.21
C PHE A 9 -32.47 -59.50 -18.42
N SER A 10 -33.65 -59.31 -19.02
CA SER A 10 -33.95 -58.22 -19.95
C SER A 10 -33.72 -56.88 -19.25
N MET A 11 -32.84 -56.02 -19.81
CA MET A 11 -32.83 -54.60 -19.47
C MET A 11 -33.99 -53.92 -20.18
N ALA A 12 -34.99 -53.51 -19.40
CA ALA A 12 -35.96 -52.52 -19.80
C ALA A 12 -35.25 -51.16 -19.95
N ALA A 13 -35.36 -50.56 -21.13
CA ALA A 13 -34.98 -49.18 -21.36
C ALA A 13 -35.97 -48.26 -20.64
N LEU A 14 -35.54 -47.61 -19.56
CA LEU A 14 -36.21 -46.44 -19.03
C LEU A 14 -35.84 -45.25 -19.92
N LEU A 15 -36.69 -44.96 -20.89
CA LEU A 15 -36.76 -43.64 -21.52
C LEU A 15 -37.25 -42.67 -20.44
N GLY A 16 -36.31 -42.00 -19.77
CA GLY A 16 -36.62 -40.82 -18.97
C GLY A 16 -37.12 -39.73 -19.91
N CYS A 17 -38.38 -39.33 -19.76
CA CYS A 17 -38.88 -38.08 -20.30
C CYS A 17 -38.07 -36.96 -19.66
N GLY A 18 -37.31 -36.19 -20.46
CA GLY A 18 -36.89 -34.87 -20.05
C GLY A 18 -38.16 -34.02 -19.97
N GLU A 19 -38.60 -33.69 -18.75
CA GLU A 19 -39.55 -32.61 -18.56
C GLU A 19 -38.85 -31.34 -19.03
N ASP A 20 -39.26 -30.83 -20.19
CA ASP A 20 -38.99 -29.45 -20.56
C ASP A 20 -39.45 -28.59 -19.37
N ILE A 21 -38.52 -27.94 -18.71
CA ILE A 21 -38.81 -26.99 -17.63
C ILE A 21 -39.63 -25.88 -18.30
N GLU A 22 -40.96 -25.94 -18.18
CA GLU A 22 -41.85 -24.86 -18.61
C GLU A 22 -41.57 -23.66 -17.71
N ILE A 23 -40.69 -22.77 -18.18
CA ILE A 23 -40.42 -21.50 -17.51
C ILE A 23 -41.73 -20.70 -17.55
N PRO A 24 -42.33 -20.40 -16.38
CA PRO A 24 -43.61 -19.72 -16.34
C PRO A 24 -43.48 -18.36 -17.03
N ARG A 25 -44.41 -18.03 -17.91
CA ARG A 25 -44.39 -16.74 -18.61
C ARG A 25 -44.60 -15.60 -17.59
N PRO A 26 -43.68 -14.62 -17.53
CA PRO A 26 -43.89 -13.38 -16.79
C PRO A 26 -45.20 -12.69 -17.18
N ARG A 27 -45.87 -12.07 -16.21
CA ARG A 27 -46.98 -11.15 -16.44
C ARG A 27 -46.47 -9.86 -17.07
N THR A 28 -47.38 -9.10 -17.67
CA THR A 28 -47.08 -7.82 -18.32
C THR A 28 -46.48 -6.77 -17.36
N ASP A 29 -46.77 -6.87 -16.06
CA ASP A 29 -46.31 -5.97 -14.99
C ASP A 29 -45.08 -6.48 -14.23
N ASP A 30 -44.59 -7.70 -14.50
CA ASP A 30 -43.49 -8.32 -13.77
C ASP A 30 -42.10 -7.70 -14.10
N ASN A 31 -42.03 -6.81 -15.10
CA ASN A 31 -40.81 -6.18 -15.62
C ASN A 31 -39.64 -7.19 -15.76
N PRO A 32 -39.83 -8.25 -16.55
CA PRO A 32 -38.88 -9.35 -16.63
C PRO A 32 -37.53 -8.92 -17.18
N VAL A 33 -36.47 -9.52 -16.64
CA VAL A 33 -35.09 -9.30 -17.02
C VAL A 33 -34.37 -10.61 -17.29
N LEU A 34 -33.33 -10.52 -18.09
CA LEU A 34 -32.29 -11.51 -18.25
C LEU A 34 -31.16 -11.14 -17.29
N LEU A 35 -30.80 -12.05 -16.38
CA LEU A 35 -29.78 -11.85 -15.37
C LEU A 35 -28.56 -12.72 -15.69
N TRP A 36 -27.40 -12.09 -15.83
CA TRP A 36 -26.10 -12.75 -15.85
C TRP A 36 -25.42 -12.53 -14.51
N VAL A 37 -24.70 -13.55 -14.05
CA VAL A 37 -23.96 -13.52 -12.79
C VAL A 37 -22.58 -14.11 -13.03
N GLY A 38 -21.55 -13.49 -12.45
CA GLY A 38 -20.19 -13.98 -12.54
C GLY A 38 -19.27 -13.30 -11.52
N ASP A 39 -18.00 -13.70 -11.49
CA ASP A 39 -17.04 -13.19 -10.51
C ASP A 39 -16.36 -11.87 -10.95
N THR A 40 -16.68 -11.40 -12.17
CA THR A 40 -16.10 -10.18 -12.74
C THR A 40 -17.16 -9.34 -13.45
N ALA A 41 -16.82 -8.08 -13.71
CA ALA A 41 -17.66 -7.18 -14.51
C ALA A 41 -17.62 -7.47 -16.03
N ASP A 42 -16.84 -8.47 -16.46
CA ASP A 42 -16.71 -8.88 -17.86
C ASP A 42 -17.82 -9.85 -18.25
N LEU A 43 -19.06 -9.38 -18.10
CA LEU A 43 -20.26 -10.10 -18.53
C LEU A 43 -20.70 -9.64 -19.92
N PRO A 44 -21.40 -10.50 -20.69
CA PRO A 44 -21.92 -10.14 -22.00
C PRO A 44 -22.70 -8.81 -21.99
N MET A 45 -22.61 -8.08 -23.09
CA MET A 45 -23.50 -6.95 -23.33
C MET A 45 -24.93 -7.47 -23.49
N CYS A 46 -25.91 -6.61 -23.18
CA CYS A 46 -27.30 -6.98 -23.39
C CYS A 46 -27.58 -7.33 -24.86
N PRO A 47 -28.49 -8.27 -25.11
CA PRO A 47 -28.96 -8.57 -26.45
C PRO A 47 -29.32 -7.30 -27.22
N ASP A 48 -28.99 -7.33 -28.51
CA ASP A 48 -29.24 -6.24 -29.46
C ASP A 48 -28.47 -4.94 -29.16
N GLY A 49 -27.39 -5.03 -28.37
CA GLY A 49 -26.49 -3.91 -28.08
C GLY A 49 -27.10 -2.86 -27.16
N ARG A 50 -28.10 -3.23 -26.37
CA ARG A 50 -28.80 -2.31 -25.46
C ARG A 50 -27.93 -1.85 -24.30
N LEU A 51 -28.10 -0.60 -23.91
CA LEU A 51 -27.33 0.07 -22.86
C LEU A 51 -28.16 0.39 -21.60
N ASP A 52 -29.46 0.11 -21.61
CA ASP A 52 -30.36 0.31 -20.48
C ASP A 52 -30.40 -0.91 -19.55
N TYR A 53 -29.20 -1.35 -19.18
CA TYR A 53 -28.97 -2.42 -18.24
C TYR A 53 -28.75 -1.93 -16.83
N TRP A 54 -28.83 -2.86 -15.89
CA TRP A 54 -28.56 -2.64 -14.50
C TRP A 54 -27.40 -3.52 -14.05
N ASP A 55 -26.45 -2.95 -13.32
CA ASP A 55 -25.28 -3.65 -12.81
C ASP A 55 -25.25 -3.57 -11.28
N GLY A 56 -24.84 -4.65 -10.61
CA GLY A 56 -24.69 -4.69 -9.16
C GLY A 56 -23.78 -5.80 -8.68
N TRP A 57 -23.51 -5.79 -7.37
CA TRP A 57 -22.60 -6.73 -6.72
C TRP A 57 -23.22 -7.35 -5.46
N ALA A 58 -22.89 -8.61 -5.20
CA ALA A 58 -23.19 -9.35 -3.99
C ALA A 58 -21.91 -9.88 -3.35
N ASP A 59 -21.97 -10.20 -2.06
CA ASP A 59 -20.88 -10.83 -1.30
C ASP A 59 -19.51 -10.14 -1.43
N VAL A 60 -19.51 -8.81 -1.60
CA VAL A 60 -18.28 -8.03 -1.75
C VAL A 60 -17.47 -8.08 -0.47
N ARG A 61 -16.30 -8.69 -0.54
CA ARG A 61 -15.39 -8.85 0.61
C ARG A 61 -13.95 -8.89 0.15
N THR A 62 -13.04 -8.54 1.06
CA THR A 62 -11.63 -8.88 0.90
C THR A 62 -11.51 -10.39 0.79
N ALA A 63 -10.71 -10.88 -0.15
CA ALA A 63 -10.52 -12.31 -0.27
C ALA A 63 -9.92 -12.87 1.05
N PRO A 64 -10.37 -14.05 1.54
CA PRO A 64 -10.09 -14.52 2.90
C PRO A 64 -8.59 -14.63 3.23
N GLN A 65 -7.75 -14.84 2.22
CA GLN A 65 -6.30 -14.93 2.36
C GLN A 65 -5.64 -13.64 2.85
N TYR A 66 -6.30 -12.49 2.74
CA TYR A 66 -5.71 -11.21 3.09
C TYR A 66 -6.02 -10.75 4.51
N GLN A 67 -6.92 -11.39 5.26
CA GLN A 67 -7.22 -11.10 6.70
C GLN A 67 -7.31 -9.60 7.10
N ASN A 68 -7.70 -8.70 6.19
CA ASN A 68 -7.65 -7.22 6.38
C ASN A 68 -6.24 -6.64 6.60
N GLU A 69 -5.19 -7.34 6.16
CA GLU A 69 -3.82 -6.90 6.13
C GLU A 69 -3.46 -6.33 4.74
N CYS A 70 -2.84 -5.16 4.73
CA CYS A 70 -2.32 -4.54 3.52
C CYS A 70 -0.87 -4.93 3.21
N GLY A 71 -0.07 -5.15 4.26
CA GLY A 71 1.34 -5.50 4.12
C GLY A 71 2.12 -5.35 5.41
N THR A 72 3.32 -5.94 5.46
CA THR A 72 4.21 -5.87 6.62
C THR A 72 4.92 -4.52 6.67
N CYS A 73 4.82 -3.82 7.80
CA CYS A 73 5.55 -2.59 8.01
C CYS A 73 7.04 -2.88 8.25
N ALA A 74 7.90 -2.10 7.61
CA ALA A 74 9.35 -2.13 7.81
C ALA A 74 9.88 -0.71 8.01
N CYS A 75 11.05 -0.61 8.63
CA CYS A 75 11.74 0.65 8.88
C CYS A 75 13.15 0.58 8.30
N SER A 76 13.61 1.67 7.69
CA SER A 76 15.02 1.83 7.36
C SER A 76 15.85 1.90 8.65
N PRO A 77 17.16 1.63 8.58
CA PRO A 77 18.09 2.06 9.63
C PRO A 77 18.09 3.60 9.78
N ALA A 78 18.49 4.09 10.95
CA ALA A 78 18.75 5.51 11.18
C ALA A 78 20.20 5.81 10.79
N ALA A 79 20.40 6.63 9.77
CA ALA A 79 21.73 7.01 9.31
C ALA A 79 22.44 7.91 10.33
N CYS A 80 23.78 7.84 10.37
CA CYS A 80 24.56 8.86 11.04
C CYS A 80 24.56 10.16 10.23
N VAL A 81 24.63 11.28 10.95
CA VAL A 81 24.66 12.63 10.41
C VAL A 81 25.95 13.27 10.90
N LEU A 82 26.79 13.74 9.96
CA LEU A 82 28.02 14.44 10.29
C LEU A 82 27.72 15.80 10.95
N PRO A 83 28.64 16.33 11.76
CA PRO A 83 28.58 17.70 12.22
C PRO A 83 28.43 18.66 11.05
N ASP A 84 27.45 19.56 11.13
CA ASP A 84 27.14 20.55 10.10
C ASP A 84 27.58 21.97 10.48
N MET A 85 28.25 22.13 11.63
CA MET A 85 28.62 23.42 12.18
C MET A 85 29.90 23.35 13.02
N VAL A 86 30.72 24.39 12.89
CA VAL A 86 31.88 24.69 13.73
C VAL A 86 31.75 26.13 14.20
N LYS A 87 32.05 26.42 15.47
CA LYS A 87 32.13 27.79 15.98
C LYS A 87 33.60 28.19 16.12
N ALA A 88 33.97 29.33 15.56
CA ALA A 88 35.29 29.93 15.74
C ALA A 88 35.23 31.00 16.83
N HIS A 89 36.01 30.84 17.89
CA HIS A 89 35.96 31.66 19.11
C HIS A 89 37.16 32.59 19.18
N GLU A 90 36.93 33.87 19.46
CA GLU A 90 38.00 34.86 19.68
C GLU A 90 38.80 34.53 20.95
N ALA A 91 38.13 34.05 22.00
CA ALA A 91 38.77 33.66 23.25
C ALA A 91 39.45 32.30 23.12
N ALA A 92 40.49 32.10 23.93
CA ALA A 92 41.00 30.76 24.19
C ALA A 92 39.95 29.96 24.98
N LEU A 93 39.95 28.63 24.79
CA LEU A 93 39.07 27.70 25.50
C LEU A 93 37.56 27.94 25.26
N CYS A 94 37.19 28.53 24.12
CA CYS A 94 35.80 28.70 23.68
C CYS A 94 34.90 29.38 24.73
N ALA A 95 35.44 30.38 25.45
CA ALA A 95 34.75 31.06 26.54
C ALA A 95 33.76 32.16 26.09
N ASP A 96 33.69 32.43 24.78
CA ASP A 96 32.77 33.38 24.15
C ASP A 96 31.75 32.66 23.24
N GLU A 97 30.78 33.40 22.69
CA GLU A 97 29.71 32.86 21.84
C GLU A 97 30.22 32.25 20.53
N GLY A 98 31.36 32.74 20.01
CA GLY A 98 31.95 32.32 18.74
C GLY A 98 31.18 32.80 17.51
N ILE A 99 31.82 32.61 16.36
CA ILE A 99 31.29 32.86 15.02
C ILE A 99 30.93 31.50 14.42
N GLU A 100 29.66 31.31 14.06
CA GLU A 100 29.22 30.09 13.41
C GLU A 100 29.73 29.98 11.97
N VAL A 101 30.39 28.87 11.69
CA VAL A 101 30.85 28.45 10.38
C VAL A 101 30.03 27.22 9.98
N LYS A 102 29.15 27.41 9.00
CA LYS A 102 28.34 26.31 8.47
C LYS A 102 29.20 25.38 7.64
N LEU A 103 29.13 24.10 7.95
CA LEU A 103 29.67 22.99 7.17
C LEU A 103 28.57 22.35 6.33
N ALA A 104 27.69 23.18 5.75
CA ALA A 104 26.66 22.72 4.85
C ALA A 104 27.28 21.83 3.76
N ASP A 105 26.57 20.78 3.38
CA ASP A 105 26.96 19.78 2.39
C ASP A 105 28.07 18.79 2.82
N ALA A 106 28.64 18.90 4.04
CA ALA A 106 29.68 17.98 4.56
C ALA A 106 29.39 16.48 4.35
N ALA A 107 28.11 16.12 4.31
CA ALA A 107 27.63 14.76 4.18
C ALA A 107 27.54 14.22 2.74
N ASP A 108 27.73 15.03 1.68
CA ASP A 108 27.51 14.57 0.29
C ASP A 108 28.56 15.06 -0.74
N PRO A 109 29.58 14.25 -1.10
CA PRO A 109 29.99 13.01 -0.43
C PRO A 109 30.83 13.31 0.83
N PRO A 110 30.81 12.47 1.87
CA PRO A 110 31.66 12.67 3.05
C PRO A 110 33.15 12.83 2.68
N GLY A 111 33.84 13.75 3.36
CA GLY A 111 35.28 13.97 3.20
C GLY A 111 35.71 14.85 2.03
N HIS A 112 34.78 15.36 1.22
CA HIS A 112 35.11 16.41 0.27
C HIS A 112 35.51 17.71 1.00
N CYS A 113 36.25 18.58 0.29
CA CYS A 113 36.66 19.87 0.83
C CYS A 113 35.49 20.87 0.78
N ILE A 114 35.08 21.32 1.96
CA ILE A 114 34.06 22.35 2.16
C ILE A 114 34.79 23.69 2.25
N LYS A 115 34.31 24.68 1.51
CA LYS A 115 34.85 26.05 1.58
C LYS A 115 34.04 26.84 2.60
N THR A 116 34.71 27.44 3.56
CA THR A 116 34.04 28.38 4.46
C THR A 116 33.81 29.69 3.72
N SER A 117 32.60 30.23 3.78
CA SER A 117 32.24 31.45 3.05
C SER A 117 31.38 32.36 3.93
N PRO A 118 31.93 33.48 4.44
CA PRO A 118 33.32 33.94 4.28
C PRO A 118 34.33 33.11 5.11
N PRO A 119 35.62 33.09 4.74
CA PRO A 119 36.69 32.59 5.61
C PRO A 119 36.77 33.38 6.92
N VAL A 120 37.09 32.70 8.02
CA VAL A 120 37.36 33.38 9.31
C VAL A 120 38.79 33.90 9.30
N PRO A 121 39.05 35.19 9.52
CA PRO A 121 40.40 35.75 9.58
C PRO A 121 41.24 35.10 10.69
N GLY A 122 42.56 34.96 10.47
CA GLY A 122 43.45 34.25 11.41
C GLY A 122 43.70 34.97 12.74
N ASP A 123 43.38 36.26 12.81
CA ASP A 123 43.40 37.09 14.01
C ASP A 123 42.03 37.16 14.70
N ALA A 124 40.99 36.58 14.10
CA ALA A 124 39.62 36.61 14.59
C ALA A 124 39.21 35.35 15.37
N PHE A 125 40.11 34.38 15.57
CA PHE A 125 39.85 33.22 16.42
C PHE A 125 41.12 32.66 17.08
N ALA A 126 40.97 32.16 18.30
CA ALA A 126 42.00 31.46 19.07
C ALA A 126 41.59 30.02 19.43
N SER A 127 40.30 29.68 19.27
CA SER A 127 39.82 28.31 19.46
C SER A 127 38.61 28.01 18.56
N VAL A 128 38.27 26.73 18.44
CA VAL A 128 37.13 26.24 17.68
C VAL A 128 36.32 25.24 18.50
N THR A 129 35.00 25.33 18.42
CA THR A 129 34.07 24.33 18.96
C THR A 129 33.46 23.55 17.81
N ILE A 130 33.42 22.22 17.94
CA ILE A 130 32.82 21.34 16.94
C ILE A 130 31.61 20.66 17.56
N GLY A 131 30.47 20.75 16.86
CA GLY A 131 29.27 20.01 17.24
C GLY A 131 29.46 18.50 17.13
N PRO A 132 28.76 17.70 17.95
CA PRO A 132 28.83 16.24 17.83
C PRO A 132 28.18 15.77 16.52
N PRO A 133 28.62 14.63 15.93
CA PRO A 133 27.77 13.92 14.99
C PRO A 133 26.48 13.49 15.69
N THR A 134 25.42 13.33 14.92
CA THR A 134 24.11 12.92 15.46
C THR A 134 23.58 11.71 14.72
N MET A 135 22.64 11.00 15.34
CA MET A 135 21.82 10.03 14.65
C MET A 135 20.65 10.75 14.00
N ALA A 136 20.24 10.31 12.81
CA ALA A 136 19.01 10.80 12.20
C ALA A 136 17.84 10.67 13.20
N PRO A 137 17.04 11.72 13.40
CA PRO A 137 16.03 11.74 14.46
C PRO A 137 14.86 10.80 14.19
N ALA A 138 14.72 10.32 12.95
CA ALA A 138 13.67 9.39 12.58
C ALA A 138 14.14 8.44 11.50
N CYS A 139 13.64 7.21 11.56
CA CYS A 139 13.75 6.24 10.49
C CYS A 139 12.65 6.43 9.44
N GLN A 140 12.95 6.03 8.21
CA GLN A 140 11.98 6.03 7.13
C GLN A 140 11.13 4.76 7.20
N ALA A 141 9.81 4.93 7.32
CA ALA A 141 8.88 3.81 7.23
C ALA A 141 8.77 3.28 5.78
N SER A 142 8.35 2.03 5.65
CA SER A 142 8.03 1.41 4.38
C SER A 142 6.98 2.21 3.59
N ALA A 143 7.00 2.04 2.26
CA ALA A 143 6.06 2.70 1.37
C ALA A 143 4.60 2.45 1.78
N GLN A 144 3.72 3.40 1.44
CA GLN A 144 2.29 3.28 1.67
C GLN A 144 1.72 2.08 0.89
N PHE A 145 0.92 1.26 1.58
CA PHE A 145 0.26 0.12 0.99
C PHE A 145 -1.09 0.52 0.39
N THR A 146 -1.50 -0.24 -0.63
CA THR A 146 -2.87 -0.18 -1.17
C THR A 146 -3.71 -1.29 -0.57
N PRO A 147 -5.00 -1.05 -0.30
CA PRO A 147 -5.89 -2.10 0.19
C PRO A 147 -5.90 -3.32 -0.74
N PRO A 148 -6.00 -4.54 -0.21
CA PRO A 148 -6.15 -5.72 -1.04
C PRO A 148 -7.42 -5.62 -1.91
N PRO A 149 -7.42 -6.19 -3.12
CA PRO A 149 -8.57 -6.12 -4.01
C PRO A 149 -9.80 -6.77 -3.38
N LEU A 150 -10.96 -6.23 -3.72
CA LEU A 150 -12.25 -6.83 -3.38
C LEU A 150 -12.56 -7.95 -4.37
N GLY A 151 -13.04 -9.07 -3.84
CA GLY A 151 -13.78 -10.07 -4.60
C GLY A 151 -15.27 -9.92 -4.33
N GLY A 152 -16.10 -10.35 -5.26
CA GLY A 152 -17.54 -10.37 -5.10
C GLY A 152 -18.21 -10.98 -6.33
N THR A 153 -19.50 -11.26 -6.19
CA THR A 153 -20.32 -11.76 -7.29
C THR A 153 -20.94 -10.56 -8.01
N PHE A 154 -20.59 -10.36 -9.26
CA PHE A 154 -21.17 -9.34 -10.13
C PHE A 154 -22.43 -9.86 -10.82
N ALA A 155 -23.39 -8.98 -11.04
CA ALA A 155 -24.57 -9.28 -11.83
C ALA A 155 -24.93 -8.15 -12.79
N ARG A 156 -25.38 -8.52 -13.98
CA ARG A 156 -25.98 -7.64 -14.98
C ARG A 156 -27.40 -8.09 -15.28
N ALA A 157 -28.35 -7.18 -15.18
CA ALA A 157 -29.75 -7.39 -15.56
C ALA A 157 -30.10 -6.57 -16.80
N CYS A 158 -30.51 -7.24 -17.86
CA CYS A 158 -30.97 -6.63 -19.10
C CYS A 158 -32.49 -6.81 -19.25
N PRO A 159 -33.26 -5.82 -19.71
CA PRO A 159 -34.71 -6.00 -19.85
C PRO A 159 -35.04 -7.03 -20.93
N TRP A 160 -35.96 -7.95 -20.61
CA TRP A 160 -36.34 -9.02 -21.52
C TRP A 160 -37.27 -8.52 -22.63
N THR A 161 -37.02 -8.96 -23.86
CA THR A 161 -37.78 -8.55 -25.06
C THR A 161 -38.86 -9.57 -25.47
N GLY A 162 -39.04 -10.65 -24.70
CA GLY A 162 -40.08 -11.65 -24.94
C GLY A 162 -39.71 -12.74 -25.94
N GLU A 163 -38.55 -12.66 -26.59
CA GLU A 163 -38.02 -13.74 -27.43
C GLU A 163 -37.03 -14.59 -26.61
N TYR A 164 -37.35 -15.88 -26.44
CA TYR A 164 -36.41 -16.85 -25.89
C TYR A 164 -35.37 -17.16 -26.97
N ARG A 165 -34.16 -16.63 -26.84
CA ARG A 165 -33.07 -16.97 -27.75
C ARG A 165 -32.51 -18.33 -27.34
N THR A 166 -32.53 -19.30 -28.26
CA THR A 166 -31.83 -20.57 -28.09
C THR A 166 -30.33 -20.30 -27.89
N GLY A 167 -29.74 -20.84 -26.82
CA GLY A 167 -28.33 -20.57 -26.44
C GLY A 167 -28.14 -19.41 -25.45
N PHE A 168 -29.16 -19.06 -24.68
CA PHE A 168 -29.04 -18.10 -23.58
C PHE A 168 -28.57 -18.80 -22.29
N ASP A 169 -27.38 -18.45 -21.82
CA ASP A 169 -26.75 -19.01 -20.61
C ASP A 169 -26.96 -18.12 -19.36
N GLY A 170 -28.07 -17.38 -19.30
CA GLY A 170 -28.44 -16.57 -18.12
C GLY A 170 -29.73 -17.03 -17.47
N LEU A 171 -30.20 -16.28 -16.47
CA LEU A 171 -31.45 -16.55 -15.77
C LEU A 171 -32.56 -15.58 -16.22
N VAL A 172 -33.80 -16.08 -16.31
CA VAL A 172 -34.97 -15.20 -16.45
C VAL A 172 -35.47 -14.86 -15.06
N CYS A 173 -35.58 -13.57 -14.78
CA CYS A 173 -35.95 -13.06 -13.46
C CYS A 173 -37.00 -11.98 -13.54
N ILE A 174 -37.72 -11.80 -12.44
CA ILE A 174 -38.75 -10.78 -12.24
C ILE A 174 -38.50 -10.02 -10.95
N ALA A 175 -39.17 -8.86 -10.81
CA ALA A 175 -39.22 -8.17 -9.53
C ALA A 175 -39.98 -9.00 -8.48
N PRO A 176 -39.63 -8.90 -7.18
CA PRO A 176 -40.43 -9.51 -6.13
C PRO A 176 -41.83 -8.87 -6.05
N GLU A 177 -42.76 -9.58 -5.44
CA GLU A 177 -44.10 -9.07 -5.13
C GLU A 177 -44.03 -7.88 -4.15
N HIS A 178 -45.14 -7.15 -3.97
CA HIS A 178 -45.18 -5.98 -3.07
C HIS A 178 -44.84 -6.29 -1.60
N ASP A 179 -45.03 -7.53 -1.16
CA ASP A 179 -44.63 -8.01 0.16
C ASP A 179 -43.17 -8.49 0.23
N GLY A 180 -42.44 -8.39 -0.89
CA GLY A 180 -41.06 -8.82 -1.04
C GLY A 180 -40.90 -10.30 -1.34
N SER A 181 -41.98 -11.07 -1.46
CA SER A 181 -41.92 -12.52 -1.72
C SER A 181 -41.65 -12.84 -3.20
N CYS A 182 -41.07 -14.02 -3.44
CA CYS A 182 -40.93 -14.57 -4.78
C CYS A 182 -42.08 -15.54 -5.07
N ARG A 183 -42.72 -15.39 -6.22
CA ARG A 183 -43.86 -16.22 -6.63
C ARG A 183 -43.44 -17.63 -7.08
N PRO A 184 -44.35 -18.62 -7.04
CA PRO A 184 -44.09 -19.95 -7.60
C PRO A 184 -43.62 -19.87 -9.06
N GLY A 185 -42.58 -20.64 -9.38
CA GLY A 185 -41.93 -20.65 -10.69
C GLY A 185 -40.83 -19.59 -10.88
N PHE A 186 -40.67 -18.67 -9.93
CA PHE A 186 -39.55 -17.74 -9.82
C PHE A 186 -38.98 -17.74 -8.39
N SER A 187 -38.88 -18.91 -7.77
CA SER A 187 -38.58 -19.03 -6.33
C SER A 187 -37.15 -18.67 -5.93
N ALA A 188 -36.21 -18.67 -6.87
CA ALA A 188 -34.81 -18.36 -6.59
C ALA A 188 -34.62 -16.86 -6.34
N ARG A 189 -34.21 -16.51 -5.13
CA ARG A 189 -34.03 -15.11 -4.72
C ARG A 189 -32.55 -14.73 -4.76
N PHE A 190 -32.22 -13.70 -5.51
CA PHE A 190 -30.89 -13.10 -5.53
C PHE A 190 -30.96 -11.64 -5.13
N GLU A 191 -30.00 -11.19 -4.33
CA GLU A 191 -29.90 -9.81 -3.85
C GLU A 191 -28.54 -9.22 -4.23
N PHE A 192 -28.56 -8.08 -4.90
CA PHE A 192 -27.36 -7.38 -5.34
C PHE A 192 -27.46 -5.91 -4.98
N LYS A 193 -26.34 -5.27 -4.72
CA LYS A 193 -26.28 -3.84 -4.39
C LYS A 193 -25.73 -3.05 -5.57
N GLU A 194 -26.36 -1.92 -5.86
CA GLU A 194 -25.84 -0.97 -6.85
C GLU A 194 -24.55 -0.32 -6.35
N LYS A 195 -23.70 0.14 -7.29
CA LYS A 195 -22.61 1.11 -7.04
C LYS A 195 -21.79 0.80 -5.79
N ILE A 196 -20.88 -0.16 -5.91
CA ILE A 196 -19.87 -0.39 -4.90
C ILE A 196 -18.78 0.67 -5.03
N ARG A 197 -18.51 1.39 -3.94
CA ARG A 197 -17.36 2.28 -3.83
C ARG A 197 -16.45 1.76 -2.73
N ASP A 198 -15.24 1.39 -3.10
CA ASP A 198 -14.20 1.05 -2.15
C ASP A 198 -13.59 2.35 -1.59
N ALA A 199 -13.99 2.72 -0.37
CA ALA A 199 -13.43 3.86 0.35
C ALA A 199 -12.38 3.43 1.38
N ARG A 200 -11.91 2.18 1.28
CA ARG A 200 -10.89 1.66 2.19
C ARG A 200 -9.53 2.27 1.88
N THR A 201 -8.71 2.37 2.90
CA THR A 201 -7.31 2.77 2.86
C THR A 201 -6.49 1.82 3.72
N CYS A 202 -5.17 1.95 3.69
CA CYS A 202 -4.29 1.21 4.59
C CYS A 202 -3.74 2.16 5.66
N THR A 203 -3.70 1.71 6.90
CA THR A 203 -3.10 2.49 8.00
C THR A 203 -1.62 2.74 7.70
N ALA A 204 -1.15 3.96 7.92
CA ALA A 204 0.25 4.29 7.70
C ALA A 204 1.17 3.47 8.64
N CYS A 205 2.32 3.06 8.11
CA CYS A 205 3.39 2.50 8.95
C CYS A 205 4.16 3.63 9.63
N GLU A 206 4.45 3.45 10.91
CA GLU A 206 5.28 4.37 11.69
C GLU A 206 6.45 3.62 12.31
N CYS A 207 7.60 4.28 12.36
CA CYS A 207 8.78 3.76 13.03
C CYS A 207 8.85 4.29 14.47
N GLY A 208 9.36 3.46 15.37
CA GLY A 208 9.81 3.91 16.67
C GLY A 208 11.11 4.71 16.58
N GLU A 209 11.53 5.22 17.73
CA GLU A 209 12.82 5.90 17.87
C GLU A 209 13.99 4.96 17.51
N PRO A 210 15.06 5.49 16.90
CA PRO A 210 16.29 4.74 16.69
C PRO A 210 16.88 4.23 18.01
N VAL A 211 17.36 2.99 18.01
CA VAL A 211 18.05 2.38 19.14
C VAL A 211 19.41 1.87 18.72
N GLY A 212 20.41 2.10 19.55
CA GLY A 212 21.79 1.73 19.29
C GLY A 212 22.42 2.57 18.18
N GLY A 213 23.43 2.03 17.50
CA GLY A 213 24.22 2.75 16.52
C GLY A 213 25.35 3.56 17.15
N VAL A 214 26.37 3.85 16.34
CA VAL A 214 27.59 4.54 16.77
C VAL A 214 28.03 5.48 15.65
N CYS A 215 27.88 6.77 15.90
CA CYS A 215 28.32 7.83 15.00
C CYS A 215 29.57 8.49 15.56
N VAL A 216 30.68 8.37 14.82
CA VAL A 216 31.95 9.02 15.19
C VAL A 216 32.48 9.76 13.97
N ALA A 217 32.84 11.02 14.15
CA ALA A 217 33.35 11.87 13.08
C ALA A 217 34.81 12.30 13.33
N ASP A 218 35.56 12.44 12.25
CA ASP A 218 36.82 13.17 12.23
C ASP A 218 36.61 14.48 11.47
N VAL A 219 37.11 15.58 12.03
CA VAL A 219 37.03 16.91 11.44
C VAL A 219 38.42 17.48 11.24
N LEU A 220 38.68 17.93 10.01
CA LEU A 220 39.92 18.53 9.60
C LEU A 220 39.63 19.96 9.13
N LEU A 221 40.35 20.92 9.69
CA LEU A 221 40.21 22.34 9.37
C LEU A 221 41.46 22.84 8.65
N PHE A 222 41.28 23.74 7.69
CA PHE A 222 42.31 24.17 6.75
C PHE A 222 42.37 25.68 6.61
N SER A 223 43.57 26.20 6.32
CA SER A 223 43.77 27.63 6.09
C SER A 223 43.51 28.08 4.66
N ASP A 224 43.32 27.14 3.76
CA ASP A 224 43.02 27.40 2.37
C ASP A 224 41.69 26.74 1.94
N THR A 225 41.11 27.28 0.86
CA THR A 225 39.83 26.79 0.32
C THR A 225 39.96 25.52 -0.54
N SER A 226 41.17 24.98 -0.74
CA SER A 226 41.42 23.70 -1.41
C SER A 226 41.65 22.55 -0.43
N CYS A 227 41.68 22.83 0.88
CA CYS A 227 41.98 21.88 1.94
C CYS A 227 43.32 21.18 1.73
N SER A 228 44.37 21.98 1.51
CA SER A 228 45.75 21.51 1.31
C SER A 228 46.62 21.80 2.55
N ASP A 229 46.41 22.95 3.18
CA ASP A 229 47.16 23.47 4.32
C ASP A 229 46.36 23.24 5.61
N MET A 230 46.58 22.10 6.24
CA MET A 230 45.85 21.67 7.44
C MET A 230 46.26 22.50 8.66
N LEU A 231 45.26 22.97 9.40
CA LEU A 231 45.41 23.68 10.68
C LEU A 231 45.24 22.76 11.87
N ILE A 232 44.12 22.03 11.86
CA ILE A 232 43.66 21.25 13.01
C ILE A 232 43.11 19.94 12.48
N SER A 233 43.43 18.83 13.16
CA SER A 233 42.82 17.52 12.95
C SER A 233 42.28 17.04 14.30
N ILE A 234 40.98 16.84 14.33
CA ILE A 234 40.24 16.37 15.51
C ILE A 234 39.63 15.04 15.12
N ASN A 235 39.99 14.00 15.86
CA ASN A 235 39.59 12.64 15.53
C ASN A 235 38.75 12.05 16.65
N GLY A 236 37.80 11.20 16.29
CA GLY A 236 37.02 10.43 17.25
C GLY A 236 35.92 11.21 17.97
N ILE A 237 35.35 12.25 17.34
CA ILE A 237 34.24 13.02 17.93
C ILE A 237 33.01 12.13 18.00
N GLY A 238 32.58 11.78 19.21
CA GLY A 238 31.36 11.00 19.49
C GLY A 238 30.12 11.88 19.70
N THR A 239 28.99 11.25 20.01
CA THR A 239 27.67 11.91 20.08
C THR A 239 27.38 12.68 21.37
N GLU A 240 28.29 12.68 22.37
CA GLU A 240 27.93 13.11 23.73
C GLU A 240 27.96 14.62 23.94
N GLU A 241 29.04 15.34 23.57
CA GLU A 241 29.13 16.79 23.79
C GLU A 241 30.03 17.50 22.76
N GLU A 242 29.85 18.82 22.64
CA GLU A 242 30.69 19.69 21.81
C GLU A 242 32.13 19.72 22.38
N ILE A 243 33.13 19.72 21.49
CA ILE A 243 34.55 19.72 21.91
C ILE A 243 35.20 21.02 21.48
N CYS A 244 35.89 21.67 22.43
CA CYS A 244 36.68 22.88 22.19
C CYS A 244 38.16 22.55 21.94
N TYR A 245 38.74 23.12 20.88
CA TYR A 245 40.15 22.99 20.52
C TYR A 245 40.81 24.34 20.31
N GLY A 246 42.04 24.51 20.81
CA GLY A 246 42.85 25.69 20.51
C GLY A 246 43.28 25.72 19.04
N ALA A 247 43.25 26.89 18.43
CA ALA A 247 43.67 27.10 17.06
C ALA A 247 45.09 27.70 16.98
N PRO A 248 45.86 27.38 15.92
CA PRO A 248 47.11 28.09 15.62
C PRO A 248 46.84 29.57 15.37
N ALA A 249 47.71 30.44 15.89
CA ALA A 249 47.62 31.88 15.65
C ALA A 249 47.85 32.25 14.18
N ASP A 250 47.25 33.37 13.76
CA ASP A 250 47.53 34.09 12.52
C ASP A 250 47.28 33.30 11.22
N SER A 251 46.46 32.24 11.27
CA SER A 251 46.07 31.48 10.07
C SER A 251 44.55 31.49 9.89
N PRO A 252 44.02 31.91 8.73
CA PRO A 252 42.58 31.98 8.53
C PRO A 252 41.95 30.59 8.55
N LEU A 253 40.67 30.45 8.88
CA LEU A 253 39.90 29.23 8.67
C LEU A 253 39.12 29.35 7.35
N ALA A 254 39.60 28.70 6.30
CA ALA A 254 39.08 28.83 4.94
C ALA A 254 38.47 27.54 4.36
N GLY A 255 38.75 26.39 4.98
CA GLY A 255 38.24 25.10 4.53
C GLY A 255 38.05 24.09 5.64
N ALA A 256 37.20 23.10 5.39
CA ALA A 256 36.96 21.99 6.30
C ALA A 256 36.75 20.68 5.52
N ARG A 257 37.10 19.55 6.13
CA ARG A 257 36.69 18.21 5.71
C ARG A 257 36.12 17.49 6.92
N VAL A 258 34.99 16.83 6.73
CA VAL A 258 34.35 16.05 7.78
C VAL A 258 34.10 14.65 7.23
N VAL A 259 34.52 13.64 7.97
CA VAL A 259 34.37 12.23 7.59
C VAL A 259 33.87 11.41 8.76
N PHE A 260 33.21 10.28 8.47
CA PHE A 260 32.92 9.30 9.49
C PHE A 260 34.18 8.49 9.82
N ALA A 261 34.57 8.50 11.10
CA ALA A 261 35.48 7.51 11.66
C ALA A 261 34.75 6.20 11.96
N ARG A 262 33.46 6.30 12.34
CA ARG A 262 32.52 5.18 12.43
C ARG A 262 31.13 5.63 11.99
N ASP A 263 30.53 4.84 11.12
CA ASP A 263 29.17 5.02 10.60
C ASP A 263 28.42 3.71 10.83
N GLU A 264 28.00 3.48 12.07
CA GLU A 264 27.16 2.35 12.43
C GLU A 264 25.73 2.84 12.62
N PRO A 265 24.82 2.60 11.66
CA PRO A 265 23.47 3.14 11.72
C PRO A 265 22.67 2.53 12.88
N GLY A 266 21.77 3.33 13.44
CA GLY A 266 20.81 2.88 14.45
C GLY A 266 19.76 1.94 13.85
N THR A 267 19.18 1.08 14.69
CA THR A 267 18.09 0.20 14.25
C THR A 267 16.75 0.77 14.71
N CYS A 268 15.75 0.68 13.83
CA CYS A 268 14.38 1.06 14.14
C CYS A 268 13.43 -0.13 14.01
N SER A 269 12.51 -0.23 14.95
CA SER A 269 11.40 -1.17 14.91
C SER A 269 10.12 -0.44 14.52
N PRO A 270 9.26 -1.01 13.66
CA PRO A 270 7.97 -0.42 13.37
C PRO A 270 7.07 -0.48 14.60
N LYS A 271 6.24 0.55 14.81
CA LYS A 271 5.29 0.60 15.94
C LYS A 271 4.19 -0.45 15.81
N ALA A 272 3.79 -0.75 14.57
CA ALA A 272 2.90 -1.84 14.22
C ALA A 272 3.60 -2.73 13.19
N THR A 273 3.51 -4.05 13.33
CA THR A 273 4.17 -5.00 12.41
C THR A 273 3.47 -5.09 11.05
N VAL A 274 2.18 -4.76 10.99
CA VAL A 274 1.35 -4.90 9.79
C VAL A 274 0.50 -3.64 9.63
N SER A 275 0.39 -3.17 8.39
CA SER A 275 -0.58 -2.17 7.98
C SER A 275 -1.92 -2.83 7.76
N LEU A 276 -2.97 -2.29 8.37
CA LEU A 276 -4.32 -2.85 8.31
C LEU A 276 -5.20 -2.03 7.39
N VAL A 277 -6.21 -2.69 6.85
CA VAL A 277 -7.28 -2.03 6.11
C VAL A 277 -8.12 -1.19 7.08
N ASP A 278 -8.31 0.07 6.74
CA ASP A 278 -9.17 1.03 7.43
C ASP A 278 -10.21 1.59 6.44
N GLY A 279 -11.30 2.16 6.95
CA GLY A 279 -12.42 2.64 6.14
C GLY A 279 -13.45 1.56 5.79
N THR A 280 -14.32 1.86 4.83
CA THR A 280 -15.52 1.04 4.56
C THR A 280 -15.77 0.84 3.07
N ILE A 281 -16.58 -0.16 2.76
CA ILE A 281 -17.14 -0.36 1.43
C ILE A 281 -18.53 0.27 1.44
N GLU A 282 -18.72 1.31 0.65
CA GLU A 282 -20.02 1.95 0.47
C GLU A 282 -20.79 1.21 -0.61
N SER A 283 -22.08 0.96 -0.37
CA SER A 283 -22.96 0.27 -1.31
C SER A 283 -24.28 1.02 -1.44
N GLY A 284 -24.81 1.04 -2.67
CA GLY A 284 -26.10 1.63 -3.00
C GLY A 284 -27.29 0.77 -2.55
N ALA A 285 -28.46 1.06 -3.13
CA ALA A 285 -29.67 0.33 -2.83
C ALA A 285 -29.53 -1.16 -3.19
N THR A 286 -30.09 -2.02 -2.33
CA THR A 286 -30.25 -3.45 -2.63
C THR A 286 -31.39 -3.62 -3.63
N ARG A 287 -31.13 -4.37 -4.69
CA ARG A 287 -32.12 -4.84 -5.65
C ARG A 287 -32.24 -6.35 -5.55
N THR A 288 -33.49 -6.82 -5.50
CA THR A 288 -33.82 -8.23 -5.43
C THR A 288 -34.34 -8.72 -6.79
N PHE A 289 -33.92 -9.91 -7.20
CA PHE A 289 -34.41 -10.62 -8.37
C PHE A 289 -34.98 -11.98 -7.95
N CYS A 290 -36.17 -12.30 -8.44
CA CYS A 290 -36.80 -13.61 -8.30
C CYS A 290 -36.67 -14.35 -9.64
N CYS A 291 -35.94 -15.47 -9.69
CA CYS A 291 -35.52 -16.12 -10.93
C CYS A 291 -36.08 -17.54 -11.06
N SER A 292 -36.19 -18.03 -12.30
CA SER A 292 -36.81 -19.32 -12.62
C SER A 292 -36.01 -20.56 -12.22
N SER A 293 -34.74 -20.41 -11.86
CA SER A 293 -33.86 -21.48 -11.40
C SER A 293 -32.99 -21.01 -10.24
N GLU A 294 -32.69 -21.92 -9.31
CA GLU A 294 -31.80 -21.69 -8.16
C GLU A 294 -30.31 -21.82 -8.53
N GLU A 295 -30.00 -22.42 -9.67
CA GLU A 295 -28.62 -22.63 -10.09
C GLU A 295 -28.11 -21.39 -10.84
N ILE A 296 -27.11 -20.71 -10.25
CA ILE A 296 -26.40 -19.63 -10.93
C ILE A 296 -25.62 -20.25 -12.09
N ILE A 297 -26.12 -20.05 -13.30
CA ILE A 297 -25.36 -20.36 -14.51
C ILE A 297 -24.32 -19.25 -14.64
N TYR A 298 -23.08 -19.57 -14.30
CA TYR A 298 -21.95 -18.68 -14.57
C TYR A 298 -21.86 -18.52 -16.08
N GLY A 299 -21.99 -17.28 -16.56
CA GLY A 299 -21.75 -16.98 -17.97
C GLY A 299 -20.28 -17.22 -18.27
N ASN A 300 -19.93 -18.37 -18.85
CA ASN A 300 -18.59 -18.58 -19.38
C ASN A 300 -18.43 -17.67 -20.60
N VAL A 301 -17.40 -16.82 -20.55
CA VAL A 301 -16.94 -16.08 -21.73
C VAL A 301 -16.10 -17.04 -22.58
N ASP A 302 -16.77 -17.99 -23.23
CA ASP A 302 -16.18 -18.82 -24.28
C ASP A 302 -16.94 -18.58 -25.60
N ASN A 303 -16.62 -17.47 -26.27
CA ASN A 303 -16.52 -17.34 -27.73
C ASN A 303 -16.10 -15.93 -28.17
#